data_AF-A0A954YCH2-F1
#
_entry.id   AF-A0A954YCH2-F1
#
_cell.length_a   1.000
_cell.length_b   1.000
_cell.length_c   1.000
_cell.angle_alpha   90.00
_cell.angle_beta   90.00
_cell.angle_gamma   90.00
#
_symmetry.space_group_name_H-M   'P 1'
#
loop_
_entity.id
_entity.type
_entity.pdbx_description
1 polymer ?
#
loop_
_entity_poly.entity_id
_entity_poly.type
_entity_poly.pdbx_seq_one_letter_code
_entity_poly.pdbx_strand_id
1 'polypeptide(L)'
;MERAGFDQKDQPLFPTADKQRQLTSKRMTRNDVFRMLRRRAKAVGLDEVVCCHSFRATGITEFRRAGGSLEKAQWMAAHESARTTKLYDRTEEEVSLDEIERIPSI
;
A
#
# COMPACT_ATOMS: atom_id res chain seq x y z
N MET A 1 16.43 -17.18 -9.75
CA MET A 1 15.96 -15.79 -9.59
C MET A 1 16.43 -15.03 -10.82
N GLU A 2 15.49 -14.62 -11.66
CA GLU A 2 15.74 -13.92 -12.92
C GLU A 2 16.40 -12.56 -12.63
N ARG A 3 17.62 -12.35 -13.13
CA ARG A 3 18.36 -11.10 -12.95
C ARG A 3 17.66 -10.02 -13.78
N ALA A 4 16.85 -9.19 -13.13
CA ALA A 4 16.53 -7.89 -13.69
C ALA A 4 17.87 -7.17 -13.92
N GLY A 5 18.21 -6.86 -15.19
CA GLY A 5 19.52 -6.41 -15.64
C GLY A 5 19.99 -5.08 -15.05
N PHE A 6 20.30 -5.08 -13.76
CA PHE A 6 20.84 -3.96 -13.00
C PHE A 6 22.38 -3.94 -13.07
N ASP A 7 22.93 -3.85 -14.28
CA ASP A 7 24.38 -3.84 -14.49
C ASP A 7 25.01 -2.44 -14.37
N GLN A 8 24.18 -1.37 -14.29
CA GLN A 8 24.67 0.00 -14.14
C GLN A 8 24.22 0.62 -12.82
N LYS A 9 25.21 1.08 -12.03
CA LYS A 9 25.05 1.59 -10.67
C LYS A 9 24.13 2.83 -10.58
N ASP A 10 24.00 3.57 -11.68
CA ASP A 10 23.28 4.86 -11.72
C ASP A 10 21.92 4.78 -12.42
N GLN A 11 21.50 3.59 -12.87
CA GLN A 11 20.23 3.45 -13.57
C GLN A 11 19.04 3.42 -12.59
N PRO A 12 17.85 3.91 -13.00
CA PRO A 12 16.65 3.79 -12.20
C PRO A 12 16.30 2.32 -11.88
N LEU A 13 15.91 2.05 -10.63
CA LEU A 13 15.35 0.74 -10.26
C LEU A 13 14.08 0.41 -11.08
N PHE A 14 13.27 1.43 -11.39
CA PHE A 14 12.06 1.32 -12.20
C PHE A 14 12.17 2.25 -13.43
N PRO A 15 12.76 1.77 -14.54
CA PRO A 15 12.80 2.51 -15.79
C PRO A 15 11.46 2.52 -16.51
N THR A 16 11.19 3.52 -17.35
CA THR A 16 10.07 3.48 -18.30
C THR A 16 10.34 2.52 -19.46
N ALA A 17 9.30 1.98 -20.06
CA ALA A 17 9.37 1.21 -21.30
C ALA A 17 8.79 2.02 -22.47
N ASP A 18 9.41 1.92 -23.64
CA ASP A 18 8.90 2.54 -24.87
C ASP A 18 7.78 1.72 -25.52
N LYS A 19 7.32 2.16 -26.70
CA LYS A 19 6.23 1.49 -27.44
C LYS A 19 6.62 0.08 -27.92
N GLN A 20 7.92 -0.16 -28.10
CA GLN A 20 8.52 -1.44 -28.48
C GLN A 20 8.84 -2.32 -27.25
N ARG A 21 8.40 -1.89 -26.06
CA ARG A 21 8.60 -2.56 -24.76
C ARG A 21 10.07 -2.65 -24.35
N GLN A 22 10.93 -1.79 -24.88
CA GLN A 22 12.33 -1.71 -24.46
C GLN A 22 12.46 -0.79 -23.25
N LEU A 23 13.27 -1.20 -22.27
CA LEU A 23 13.56 -0.36 -21.10
C LEU A 23 14.40 0.84 -21.53
N THR A 24 14.04 2.01 -21.00
CA THR A 24 14.72 3.28 -21.26
C THR A 24 15.55 3.69 -20.04
N SER A 25 16.45 4.66 -20.20
CA SER A 25 17.20 5.24 -19.08
C SER A 25 16.37 6.18 -18.19
N LYS A 26 15.09 6.42 -18.50
CA LYS A 26 14.23 7.38 -17.81
C LYS A 26 13.54 6.75 -16.60
N ARG A 27 13.44 7.50 -15.50
CA ARG A 27 12.70 7.10 -14.30
C ARG A 27 11.20 7.05 -14.58
N MET A 28 10.52 6.01 -14.10
CA MET A 28 9.05 5.95 -14.09
C MET A 28 8.47 7.12 -13.30
N THR A 29 7.49 7.82 -13.87
CA THR A 29 6.83 8.93 -13.20
C THR A 29 5.70 8.45 -12.30
N ARG A 30 5.27 9.30 -11.35
CA ARG A 30 4.08 9.04 -10.52
C ARG A 30 2.83 8.78 -11.35
N ASN A 31 2.68 9.47 -12.48
CA ASN A 31 1.54 9.29 -13.38
C ASN A 31 1.58 7.94 -14.09
N ASP A 32 2.76 7.42 -14.41
CA ASP A 32 2.91 6.09 -15.02
C ASP A 32 2.43 5.00 -14.04
N VAL A 33 2.85 5.10 -12.77
CA VAL A 33 2.38 4.21 -11.71
C VAL A 33 0.87 4.33 -11.52
N PHE A 34 0.33 5.54 -11.47
CA PHE A 34 -1.12 5.74 -11.32
C PHE A 34 -1.91 5.10 -12.47
N ARG A 35 -1.50 5.32 -13.73
CA ARG A 35 -2.13 4.66 -14.89
C ARG A 35 -2.00 3.14 -14.82
N MET A 36 -0.86 2.64 -14.35
CA MET A 36 -0.62 1.21 -14.15
C MET A 36 -1.58 0.59 -13.14
N LEU A 37 -1.81 1.27 -12.01
CA LEU A 37 -2.74 0.84 -10.97
C LEU A 37 -4.19 0.89 -11.45
N ARG A 38 -4.61 1.97 -12.12
CA ARG A 38 -5.97 2.08 -12.68
C ARG A 38 -6.30 0.95 -13.64
N ARG A 39 -5.35 0.56 -14.51
CA ARG A 39 -5.54 -0.59 -15.42
C ARG A 39 -5.72 -1.91 -14.64
N ARG A 40 -4.96 -2.12 -13.58
CA ARG A 40 -5.04 -3.34 -12.75
C ARG A 40 -6.33 -3.40 -11.93
N ALA A 41 -6.70 -2.29 -11.29
CA ALA A 41 -7.96 -2.18 -10.56
C ALA A 41 -9.16 -2.50 -11.46
N LYS A 42 -9.20 -1.93 -12.67
CA LYS A 42 -10.24 -2.25 -13.66
C LYS A 42 -10.26 -3.73 -14.05
N ALA A 43 -9.08 -4.34 -14.22
CA ALA A 43 -8.98 -5.75 -14.61
C ALA A 43 -9.55 -6.72 -13.56
N VAL A 44 -9.63 -6.30 -12.29
CA VAL A 44 -10.21 -7.08 -11.19
C VAL A 44 -11.59 -6.58 -10.75
N GLY A 45 -12.21 -5.67 -11.51
CA GLY A 45 -13.55 -5.15 -11.21
C GLY A 45 -13.64 -4.20 -10.02
N LEU A 46 -12.55 -3.55 -9.62
CA LEU A 46 -12.60 -2.52 -8.57
C LEU A 46 -13.07 -1.19 -9.16
N ASP A 47 -14.25 -0.75 -8.75
CA ASP A 47 -14.88 0.50 -9.18
C ASP A 47 -14.33 1.75 -8.47
N GLU A 48 -13.77 1.58 -7.28
CA GLU A 48 -13.16 2.67 -6.51
C GLU A 48 -11.87 3.20 -7.14
N VAL A 49 -11.53 4.47 -6.85
CA VAL A 49 -10.27 5.09 -7.29
C VAL A 49 -9.11 4.55 -6.45
N VAL A 50 -8.58 3.40 -6.85
CA VAL A 50 -7.36 2.83 -6.28
C VAL A 50 -6.13 3.61 -6.79
N CYS A 51 -5.29 4.08 -5.87
CA CYS A 51 -4.05 4.77 -6.18
C CYS A 51 -2.90 4.35 -5.24
N CYS A 52 -1.69 4.89 -5.45
CA CYS A 52 -0.54 4.58 -4.61
C CYS A 52 -0.79 4.91 -3.13
N HIS A 53 -1.58 5.95 -2.85
CA HIS A 53 -1.93 6.32 -1.48
C HIS A 53 -2.89 5.32 -0.85
N SER A 54 -3.85 4.79 -1.62
CA SER A 54 -4.75 3.72 -1.17
C SER A 54 -3.96 2.48 -0.74
N PHE A 55 -2.96 2.07 -1.53
CA PHE A 55 -2.11 0.93 -1.17
C PHE A 55 -1.30 1.16 0.09
N ARG A 56 -0.81 2.38 0.30
CA ARG A 56 -0.12 2.73 1.54
C ARG A 56 -1.06 2.65 2.75
N ALA A 57 -2.28 3.18 2.63
CA ALA A 57 -3.29 3.06 3.67
C ALA A 57 -3.61 1.58 3.98
N THR A 58 -3.86 0.77 2.95
CA THR A 58 -4.08 -0.67 3.09
C THR A 58 -2.90 -1.35 3.79
N GLY A 59 -1.66 -1.07 3.39
CA GLY A 59 -0.48 -1.66 4.03
C GLY A 59 -0.36 -1.32 5.52
N ILE A 60 -0.69 -0.09 5.92
CA ILE A 60 -0.74 0.32 7.34
C ILE A 60 -1.85 -0.45 8.07
N THR A 61 -3.06 -0.50 7.50
CA THR A 61 -4.21 -1.19 8.11
C THR A 61 -3.95 -2.70 8.27
N GLU A 62 -3.44 -3.37 7.24
CA GLU A 62 -3.16 -4.81 7.30
C GLU A 62 -2.01 -5.13 8.27
N PHE A 63 -1.00 -4.26 8.37
CA PHE A 63 0.04 -4.40 9.39
C PHE A 63 -0.52 -4.30 10.82
N ARG A 64 -1.49 -3.39 11.05
CA ARG A 64 -2.18 -3.26 12.34
C ARG A 64 -3.06 -4.47 12.66
N ARG A 65 -3.85 -4.94 11.68
CA ARG A 65 -4.67 -6.16 11.80
C ARG A 65 -3.83 -7.40 12.14
N ALA A 66 -2.62 -7.50 11.59
CA ALA A 66 -1.67 -8.56 11.92
C ALA A 66 -1.01 -8.41 13.32
N GLY A 67 -1.49 -7.50 14.17
CA GLY A 67 -0.97 -7.26 15.52
C GLY A 67 0.28 -6.38 15.57
N GLY A 68 0.70 -5.79 14.45
CA GLY A 68 1.81 -4.84 14.42
C GLY A 68 1.48 -3.57 15.21
N SER A 69 2.45 -3.02 15.96
CA SER A 69 2.21 -1.85 16.82
C SER A 69 2.00 -0.54 16.05
N LEU A 70 1.31 0.43 16.64
CA LEU A 70 1.03 1.72 15.99
C LEU A 70 2.31 2.51 15.72
N GLU A 71 3.28 2.43 16.63
CA GLU A 71 4.59 3.07 16.52
C GLU A 71 5.39 2.50 15.35
N LYS A 72 5.37 1.17 15.16
CA LYS A 72 6.02 0.52 14.03
C LYS A 72 5.33 0.88 12.72
N ALA A 73 3.99 0.93 12.71
CA ALA A 73 3.22 1.35 11.55
C ALA A 73 3.55 2.81 11.18
N GLN A 74 3.66 3.69 12.17
CA GLN A 74 4.07 5.09 11.99
C GLN A 74 5.49 5.19 11.41
N TRP A 75 6.43 4.42 11.95
CA TRP A 75 7.82 4.38 11.48
C TRP A 75 7.93 3.85 10.05
N MET A 76 7.25 2.75 9.72
CA MET A 76 7.18 2.21 8.36
C MET A 76 6.57 3.20 7.37
N ALA A 77 5.56 3.94 7.82
CA ALA A 77 4.97 5.00 7.04
C ALA A 77 5.89 6.22 6.95
N ALA A 78 6.82 6.46 7.87
CA ALA A 78 7.51 7.75 8.02
C ALA A 78 6.52 8.90 8.26
N HIS A 79 5.52 8.67 9.13
CA HIS A 79 4.61 9.70 9.60
C HIS A 79 5.23 10.48 10.76
N GLU A 80 5.19 11.81 10.67
CA GLU A 80 5.67 12.70 11.73
C GLU A 80 4.83 12.58 13.01
N SER A 81 3.51 12.38 12.87
CA SER A 81 2.58 12.29 13.99
C SER A 81 1.89 10.93 14.04
N ALA A 82 1.72 10.39 15.25
CA ALA A 82 0.91 9.20 15.48
C ALA A 82 -0.55 9.40 15.06
N ARG A 83 -1.06 10.65 15.06
CA ARG A 83 -2.44 10.96 14.67
C ARG A 83 -2.74 10.57 13.23
N THR A 84 -1.80 10.78 12.29
CA THR A 84 -2.02 10.43 10.88
C THR A 84 -2.00 8.92 10.65
N THR A 85 -1.29 8.16 11.48
CA THR A 85 -1.33 6.69 11.48
C THR A 85 -2.61 6.17 12.12
N LYS A 86 -3.06 6.79 13.23
CA LYS A 86 -4.26 6.38 13.97
C LYS A 86 -5.54 6.46 13.14
N LEU A 87 -5.60 7.33 12.13
CA LEU A 87 -6.71 7.36 11.16
C LEU A 87 -6.95 6.02 10.44
N TYR A 88 -5.96 5.12 10.44
CA TYR A 88 -6.04 3.80 9.82
C TYR A 88 -6.18 2.66 10.82
N ASP A 89 -6.22 2.95 12.12
CA ASP A 89 -6.36 1.96 13.18
C ASP A 89 -7.83 1.52 13.25
N ARG A 90 -8.14 0.35 12.67
CA ARG A 90 -9.48 -0.24 12.66
C ARG A 90 -9.64 -1.36 13.69
N THR A 91 -8.71 -1.51 14.62
CA THR A 91 -8.76 -2.55 15.66
C THR A 91 -9.99 -2.43 16.55
N GLU A 92 -10.55 -1.22 16.73
CA GLU A 92 -11.81 -1.00 17.46
C GLU A 92 -13.04 -1.59 16.74
N GLU A 93 -12.98 -1.79 15.42
CA GLU A 93 -14.09 -2.36 14.62
C GLU A 93 -14.19 -3.89 14.79
N GLU A 94 -13.05 -4.57 15.06
CA GLU A 94 -12.99 -6.02 15.33
C GLU A 94 -13.37 -6.40 16.78
N VAL A 95 -13.28 -5.45 17.72
CA VAL A 95 -13.54 -5.69 19.16
C VAL A 95 -15.04 -5.76 19.50
N SER A 96 -15.95 -5.36 18.59
CA SER A 96 -17.37 -5.26 18.96
C SER A 96 -18.15 -6.57 19.02
N LEU A 97 -17.71 -7.68 18.41
CA LEU A 97 -18.47 -8.94 18.46
C LEU A 97 -18.21 -9.73 19.76
N ASP A 98 -16.95 -9.86 20.17
CA ASP A 98 -16.56 -10.60 21.38
C ASP A 98 -16.92 -9.86 22.69
N GLU A 99 -16.90 -8.53 22.71
CA GLU A 99 -17.31 -7.76 23.90
C GLU A 99 -18.83 -7.80 24.14
N ILE A 100 -19.65 -7.87 23.08
CA ILE A 100 -21.11 -7.94 23.17
C ILE A 100 -21.57 -9.33 23.65
N GLU A 101 -20.95 -10.42 23.19
CA GLU A 101 -21.29 -11.79 23.62
C GLU A 101 -20.89 -12.10 25.08
N ARG A 102 -20.09 -11.23 25.72
CA ARG A 102 -19.64 -11.38 27.11
C ARG A 102 -20.58 -10.73 28.14
N ILE A 103 -21.59 -9.98 27.69
CA ILE A 103 -22.66 -9.46 28.56
C ILE A 103 -23.65 -10.62 28.76
N PRO A 104 -23.76 -11.21 29.97
CA PRO A 104 -24.79 -12.21 30.22
C PRO A 104 -26.14 -11.56 29.97
N SER A 105 -26.99 -12.20 29.15
CA SER A 105 -28.39 -11.82 29.06
C SER A 105 -28.99 -11.87 30.47
N ILE A 106 -29.36 -10.72 31.00
CA ILE A 106 -30.13 -10.58 32.24
C ILE A 106 -31.59 -10.95 31.95
#